data_AF-A0A835MEU0-F1
#
_entry.id   AF-A0A835MEU0-F1
#
_cell.length_a   1.000
_cell.length_b   1.000
_cell.length_c   1.000
_cell.angle_alpha   90.00
_cell.angle_beta   90.00
_cell.angle_gamma   90.00
#
_symmetry.space_group_name_H-M   'P 1'
#
loop_
_entity.id
_entity.type
_entity.pdbx_description
1 polymer ?
#
loop_
_entity_poly.entity_id
_entity_poly.type
_entity_poly.pdbx_seq_one_letter_code
_entity_poly.pdbx_strand_id
1 'polypeptide(L)'
;MICLNMMLLFILVVMLKLVILQAEEAQRLRKRKKAETQRLLDMERRQKERVEEMRETQKKNVETINLKDQLRAEVRKELHRMELVYTDMVSLLRALGIRVGTGFCPSSREVNAAYKQALLKFHPDRASRTDVRQQVEAEEKFKLVSRLKEKLLPVS
;
A
#
# COMPACT_ATOMS: atom_id res chain seq x y z
N MET A 1 24.53 77.10 -38.97
CA MET A 1 25.10 76.10 -38.02
C MET A 1 24.11 75.67 -36.93
N ILE A 2 23.27 76.55 -36.37
CA ILE A 2 22.33 76.23 -35.28
C ILE A 2 21.30 75.15 -35.67
N CYS A 3 20.72 75.20 -36.88
CA CYS A 3 19.73 74.20 -37.33
C CYS A 3 20.34 72.79 -37.50
N LEU A 4 21.59 72.69 -37.95
CA LEU A 4 22.29 71.39 -38.05
C LEU A 4 22.53 70.77 -36.68
N ASN A 5 22.94 71.57 -35.69
CA ASN A 5 23.12 71.09 -34.31
C ASN A 5 21.80 70.67 -33.65
N MET A 6 20.72 71.42 -33.89
CA MET A 6 19.38 71.04 -33.40
C MET A 6 18.90 69.72 -34.04
N MET A 7 19.15 69.54 -35.35
CA MET A 7 18.78 68.32 -36.05
C MET A 7 19.61 67.11 -35.58
N LEU A 8 20.93 67.27 -35.37
CA LEU A 8 21.78 66.25 -34.79
C LEU A 8 21.36 65.86 -33.37
N LEU A 9 21.00 66.83 -32.53
CA LEU A 9 20.55 66.58 -31.16
C LEU A 9 19.24 65.79 -31.14
N PHE A 10 18.30 66.15 -32.02
CA PHE A 10 17.03 65.42 -32.16
C PHE A 10 17.27 63.96 -32.60
N ILE A 11 18.13 63.74 -33.59
CA ILE A 11 18.50 62.40 -34.06
C ILE A 11 19.16 61.60 -32.93
N LEU A 12 20.08 62.19 -32.16
CA LEU A 12 20.76 61.53 -31.06
C LEU A 12 19.78 61.10 -29.95
N VAL A 13 18.83 61.95 -29.60
CA VAL A 13 17.79 61.66 -28.58
C VAL A 13 16.85 60.55 -29.05
N VAL A 14 16.46 60.56 -30.33
CA VAL A 14 15.63 59.49 -30.90
C VAL A 14 16.39 58.16 -30.93
N MET A 15 17.66 58.17 -31.33
CA MET A 15 18.52 56.98 -31.32
C MET A 15 18.70 56.42 -29.91
N LEU A 16 18.95 57.27 -28.91
CA LEU A 16 19.10 56.84 -27.52
C LEU A 16 17.81 56.17 -26.99
N LYS A 17 16.63 56.74 -27.30
CA LYS A 17 15.34 56.15 -26.93
C LYS A 17 15.10 54.79 -27.59
N LEU A 18 15.47 54.63 -28.87
CA LEU A 18 15.33 53.37 -29.59
C LEU A 18 16.16 52.25 -28.92
N VAL A 19 17.41 52.55 -28.56
CA VAL A 19 18.30 51.60 -27.89
C VAL A 19 17.76 51.18 -26.52
N ILE A 20 17.24 52.13 -25.73
CA ILE A 20 16.65 51.84 -24.41
C ILE A 20 15.43 50.93 -24.54
N LEU A 21 14.52 51.21 -25.49
CA LEU A 21 13.33 50.39 -25.72
C LEU A 21 13.69 48.96 -26.14
N GLN A 22 14.66 48.79 -27.05
CA GLN A 22 15.14 47.48 -27.46
C GLN A 22 15.77 46.70 -26.28
N ALA A 23 16.52 47.38 -25.41
CA ALA A 23 17.09 46.77 -24.22
C ALA A 23 16.02 46.31 -23.21
N GLU A 24 14.99 47.13 -22.98
CA GLU A 24 13.85 46.75 -22.14
C GLU A 24 13.08 45.55 -22.70
N GLU A 25 12.80 45.55 -24.00
CA GLU A 25 12.06 44.48 -24.66
C GLU A 25 12.86 43.16 -24.64
N ALA A 26 14.17 43.23 -24.90
CA ALA A 26 15.07 42.10 -24.76
C ALA A 26 15.11 41.56 -23.32
N GLN A 27 15.11 42.44 -22.32
CA GLN A 27 15.07 42.02 -20.91
C GLN A 27 13.74 41.37 -20.54
N ARG A 28 12.60 41.91 -20.99
CA ARG A 28 11.27 41.34 -20.79
C ARG A 28 11.16 39.96 -21.43
N LEU A 29 11.66 39.81 -22.66
CA LEU A 29 11.67 38.52 -23.36
C LEU A 29 12.52 37.48 -22.62
N ARG A 30 13.71 37.86 -22.13
CA ARG A 30 14.56 36.99 -21.30
C ARG A 30 13.87 36.53 -20.02
N LYS A 31 13.16 37.44 -19.32
CA LYS A 31 12.41 37.10 -18.11
C LYS A 31 11.28 36.10 -18.41
N ARG A 32 10.53 36.31 -19.50
CA ARG A 32 9.48 35.37 -19.95
C ARG A 32 10.03 33.99 -20.27
N LYS A 33 11.10 33.90 -21.07
CA LYS A 33 11.75 32.63 -21.41
C LYS A 33 12.24 31.88 -20.17
N LYS A 34 12.90 32.58 -19.23
CA LYS A 34 13.35 31.97 -17.97
C LYS A 34 12.18 31.42 -17.15
N ALA A 35 11.10 32.19 -17.02
CA ALA A 35 9.91 31.74 -16.29
C ALA A 35 9.23 30.53 -16.95
N GLU A 36 9.19 30.49 -18.28
CA GLU A 36 8.66 29.35 -19.04
C GLU A 36 9.52 28.10 -18.90
N THR A 37 10.84 28.22 -19.05
CA THR A 37 11.78 27.11 -18.82
C THR A 37 11.66 26.58 -17.39
N GLN A 38 11.57 27.46 -16.39
CA GLN A 38 11.41 27.04 -15.00
C GLN A 38 10.11 26.26 -14.79
N ARG A 39 9.00 26.71 -15.39
CA ARG A 39 7.72 26.00 -15.32
C ARG A 39 7.79 24.61 -15.95
N LEU A 40 8.43 24.48 -17.11
CA LEU A 40 8.61 23.19 -17.78
C LEU A 40 9.43 22.22 -16.92
N LEU A 41 10.53 22.68 -16.33
CA LEU A 41 11.36 21.87 -15.43
C LEU A 41 10.60 21.45 -14.16
N ASP A 42 9.82 22.36 -13.56
CA ASP A 42 9.00 22.03 -12.39
C ASP A 42 7.89 21.02 -12.73
N MET A 43 7.30 21.11 -13.92
CA MET A 43 6.31 20.14 -14.41
C MET A 43 6.93 18.76 -14.62
N GLU A 44 8.10 18.70 -15.27
CA GLU A 44 8.84 17.45 -15.50
C GLU A 44 9.26 16.80 -14.17
N ARG A 45 9.78 17.58 -13.21
CA ARG A 45 10.13 17.10 -11.88
C ARG A 45 8.93 16.44 -11.20
N ARG A 46 7.78 17.12 -11.18
CA ARG A 46 6.55 16.59 -10.57
C ARG A 46 6.01 15.35 -11.29
N GLN A 47 6.14 15.28 -12.62
CA GLN A 47 5.76 14.08 -13.37
C GLN A 47 6.64 12.90 -12.96
N LYS A 48 7.96 13.12 -12.88
CA LYS A 48 8.91 12.09 -12.44
C LYS A 48 8.66 11.63 -11.00
N GLU A 49 8.43 12.55 -10.08
CA GLU A 49 8.10 12.26 -8.68
C GLU A 49 6.85 11.37 -8.56
N ARG A 50 5.77 11.69 -9.29
CA ARG A 50 4.54 10.88 -9.30
C ARG A 50 4.76 9.47 -9.82
N VAL A 51 5.55 9.32 -10.89
CA VAL A 51 5.85 8.01 -11.47
C VAL A 51 6.66 7.18 -10.47
N GLU A 52 7.62 7.79 -9.79
CA GLU A 52 8.46 7.08 -8.83
C GLU A 52 7.67 6.66 -7.58
N GLU A 53 6.81 7.53 -7.05
CA GLU A 53 5.91 7.20 -5.94
C GLU A 53 4.99 6.02 -6.30
N MET A 54 4.47 5.98 -7.53
CA MET A 54 3.66 4.89 -8.03
C MET A 54 4.45 3.58 -8.12
N ARG A 55 5.69 3.63 -8.62
CA ARG A 55 6.59 2.47 -8.71
C ARG A 55 6.92 1.91 -7.33
N GLU A 56 7.28 2.77 -6.38
CA GLU A 56 7.57 2.37 -5.01
C GLU A 56 6.35 1.76 -4.31
N THR A 57 5.16 2.34 -4.54
CA THR A 57 3.91 1.77 -4.02
C THR A 57 3.62 0.40 -4.63
N GLN A 58 3.79 0.24 -5.94
CA GLN A 58 3.63 -1.06 -6.61
C GLN A 58 4.62 -2.10 -6.08
N LYS A 59 5.89 -1.71 -5.91
CA LYS A 59 6.94 -2.58 -5.37
C LYS A 59 6.59 -3.07 -3.96
N LYS A 60 6.19 -2.17 -3.06
CA LYS A 60 5.74 -2.51 -1.69
C LYS A 60 4.52 -3.44 -1.70
N ASN A 61 3.59 -3.24 -2.62
CA ASN A 61 2.43 -4.11 -2.77
C ASN A 61 2.84 -5.53 -3.21
N VAL A 62 3.73 -5.65 -4.19
CA VAL A 62 4.26 -6.95 -4.65
C VAL A 62 5.03 -7.66 -3.53
N GLU A 63 5.89 -6.95 -2.81
CA GLU A 63 6.61 -7.49 -1.65
C GLU A 63 5.65 -8.00 -0.57
N THR A 64 4.58 -7.24 -0.28
CA THR A 64 3.53 -7.64 0.68
C THR A 64 2.79 -8.90 0.22
N ILE A 65 2.45 -8.99 -1.07
CA ILE A 65 1.80 -10.19 -1.65
C ILE A 65 2.71 -11.40 -1.53
N ASN A 66 3.97 -11.27 -1.93
CA ASN A 66 4.95 -12.35 -1.87
C ASN A 66 5.18 -12.85 -0.44
N LEU A 67 5.29 -11.93 0.53
CA LEU A 67 5.41 -12.28 1.95
C LEU A 67 4.17 -13.05 2.43
N LYS A 68 2.96 -12.60 2.06
CA LYS A 68 1.71 -13.33 2.39
C LYS A 68 1.71 -14.72 1.80
N ASP A 69 2.18 -14.90 0.57
CA ASP A 69 2.18 -16.20 -0.10
C ASP A 69 3.18 -17.18 0.51
N GLN A 70 4.36 -16.71 0.91
CA GLN A 70 5.32 -17.51 1.66
C GLN A 70 4.74 -17.96 3.01
N LEU A 71 4.15 -17.03 3.76
CA LEU A 71 3.50 -17.34 5.03
C LEU A 71 2.32 -18.30 4.85
N ARG A 72 1.52 -18.15 3.78
CA ARG A 72 0.43 -19.07 3.48
C ARG A 72 0.95 -20.48 3.25
N ALA A 73 2.04 -20.64 2.51
CA ALA A 73 2.64 -21.95 2.26
C ALA A 73 3.15 -22.60 3.56
N GLU A 74 3.84 -21.84 4.41
CA GLU A 74 4.35 -22.30 5.70
C GLU A 74 3.21 -22.72 6.64
N VAL A 75 2.21 -21.84 6.82
CA VAL A 75 1.06 -22.10 7.69
C VAL A 75 0.26 -23.28 7.19
N ARG A 76 -0.01 -23.40 5.89
CA ARG A 76 -0.71 -24.56 5.32
C ARG A 76 0.03 -25.86 5.56
N LYS A 77 1.36 -25.85 5.43
CA LYS A 77 2.19 -27.03 5.71
C LYS A 77 2.04 -27.48 7.16
N GLU A 78 2.06 -26.54 8.10
CA GLU A 78 1.87 -26.84 9.52
C GLU A 78 0.46 -27.35 9.82
N LEU A 79 -0.57 -26.66 9.32
CA LEU A 79 -1.96 -27.05 9.52
C LEU A 79 -2.28 -28.41 8.87
N HIS A 80 -1.64 -28.74 7.75
CA HIS A 80 -1.78 -30.05 7.14
C HIS A 80 -1.17 -31.15 8.01
N ARG A 81 0.00 -30.91 8.63
CA ARG A 81 0.56 -31.84 9.63
C ARG A 81 -0.41 -32.04 10.80
N MET A 82 -1.01 -30.96 11.30
CA MET A 82 -2.01 -31.05 12.38
C MET A 82 -3.24 -31.86 11.96
N GLU A 83 -3.76 -31.67 10.75
CA GLU A 83 -4.91 -32.45 10.22
C GLU A 83 -4.60 -33.94 10.12
N LEU A 84 -3.35 -34.32 9.82
CA LEU A 84 -2.94 -35.73 9.78
C LEU A 84 -2.74 -36.34 11.17
N VAL A 85 -2.30 -35.55 12.14
CA VAL A 85 -2.02 -36.02 13.51
C VAL A 85 -3.30 -36.10 14.36
N TYR A 86 -4.20 -35.13 14.23
CA TYR A 86 -5.40 -35.05 15.06
C TYR A 86 -6.64 -35.57 14.33
N THR A 87 -7.12 -36.72 14.78
CA THR A 87 -8.31 -37.39 14.24
C THR A 87 -9.64 -36.86 14.80
N ASP A 88 -9.62 -36.13 15.91
CA ASP A 88 -10.82 -35.64 16.59
C ASP A 88 -10.83 -34.11 16.76
N MET A 89 -12.03 -33.54 16.81
CA MET A 89 -12.24 -32.09 16.90
C MET A 89 -11.73 -31.50 18.22
N VAL A 90 -11.75 -32.27 19.32
CA VAL A 90 -11.33 -31.79 20.65
C VAL A 90 -9.83 -31.57 20.69
N SER A 91 -9.05 -32.56 20.23
CA SER A 91 -7.60 -32.50 20.16
C SER A 91 -7.14 -31.38 19.23
N LEU A 92 -7.77 -31.23 18.07
CA LEU A 92 -7.49 -30.15 17.13
C LEU A 92 -7.71 -28.77 17.77
N LEU A 93 -8.88 -28.53 18.37
CA LEU A 93 -9.22 -27.25 18.99
C LEU A 93 -8.24 -26.91 20.13
N ARG A 94 -7.86 -27.90 20.95
CA ARG A 94 -6.85 -27.73 22.00
C ARG A 94 -5.47 -27.38 21.44
N ALA A 95 -5.05 -28.06 20.37
CA ALA A 95 -3.78 -27.78 19.70
C ALA A 95 -3.75 -26.38 19.07
N LEU A 96 -4.90 -25.87 18.62
CA LEU A 96 -5.08 -24.49 18.16
C LEU A 96 -5.19 -23.47 19.32
N GLY A 97 -5.05 -23.90 20.57
CA GLY A 97 -5.12 -23.04 21.74
C GLY A 97 -6.52 -22.57 22.09
N ILE A 98 -7.54 -23.38 21.77
CA ILE A 98 -8.93 -23.18 22.19
C ILE A 98 -9.22 -24.14 23.34
N ARG A 99 -9.78 -23.61 24.43
CA ARG A 99 -10.19 -24.45 25.57
C ARG A 99 -11.49 -25.17 25.23
N VAL A 100 -11.51 -26.48 25.45
CA VAL A 100 -12.68 -27.34 25.22
C VAL A 100 -13.05 -28.05 26.52
N GLY A 101 -14.09 -27.56 27.19
CA GLY A 101 -14.59 -28.07 28.47
C GLY A 101 -13.56 -28.04 29.61
N THR A 102 -13.93 -28.61 30.75
CA THR A 102 -13.05 -28.77 31.93
C THR A 102 -12.50 -30.18 32.11
N GLY A 103 -12.96 -31.17 31.32
CA GLY A 103 -12.60 -32.58 31.44
C GLY A 103 -11.98 -33.20 30.18
N PHE A 104 -11.60 -34.48 30.27
CA PHE A 104 -11.03 -35.26 29.14
C PHE A 104 -12.07 -35.67 28.10
N CYS A 105 -13.34 -35.77 28.48
CA CYS A 105 -14.46 -36.15 27.61
C CYS A 105 -15.51 -35.02 27.58
N PRO A 106 -15.28 -33.93 26.81
CA PRO A 106 -16.26 -32.86 26.70
C PRO A 106 -17.52 -33.33 25.97
N SER A 107 -18.67 -32.81 26.39
CA SER A 107 -19.94 -33.04 25.72
C SER A 107 -19.98 -32.38 24.33
N SER A 108 -20.83 -32.89 23.43
CA SER A 108 -21.02 -32.30 22.08
C SER A 108 -21.37 -30.80 22.13
N ARG A 109 -22.09 -30.34 23.16
CA ARG A 109 -22.40 -28.91 23.35
C ARG A 109 -21.14 -28.09 23.65
N GLU A 110 -20.25 -28.58 24.49
CA GLU A 110 -18.98 -27.91 24.82
C GLU A 110 -18.04 -27.86 23.62
N VAL A 111 -17.98 -28.95 22.83
CA VAL A 111 -17.20 -28.98 21.59
C VAL A 111 -17.75 -27.96 20.58
N ASN A 112 -19.07 -27.89 20.40
CA ASN A 112 -19.70 -26.90 19.53
C ASN A 112 -19.49 -25.46 20.02
N ALA A 113 -19.49 -25.22 21.33
CA ALA A 113 -19.20 -23.90 21.89
C ALA A 113 -17.74 -23.49 21.62
N ALA A 114 -16.79 -24.41 21.83
CA ALA A 114 -15.39 -24.18 21.54
C ALA A 114 -15.13 -23.99 20.03
N TYR A 115 -15.82 -24.73 19.16
CA TYR A 115 -15.79 -24.51 17.71
C TYR A 115 -16.23 -23.09 17.34
N LYS A 116 -17.38 -22.62 17.88
CA LYS A 116 -17.85 -21.24 17.65
C LYS A 116 -16.84 -20.22 18.18
N GLN A 117 -16.23 -20.47 19.33
CA GLN A 117 -15.17 -19.62 19.87
C GLN A 117 -13.94 -19.58 18.94
N ALA A 118 -13.55 -20.72 18.36
CA ALA A 118 -12.46 -20.79 17.40
C ALA A 118 -12.73 -19.95 16.14
N LEU A 119 -13.94 -20.06 15.57
CA LEU A 119 -14.35 -19.22 14.43
C LEU A 119 -14.27 -17.74 14.74
N LEU A 120 -14.69 -17.33 15.94
CA LEU A 120 -14.60 -15.94 16.37
C LEU A 120 -13.14 -15.51 16.58
N LYS A 121 -12.30 -16.35 17.19
CA LYS A 121 -10.89 -16.03 17.45
C LYS A 121 -10.08 -15.90 16.16
N PHE A 122 -10.35 -16.77 15.20
CA PHE A 122 -9.63 -16.81 13.91
C PHE A 122 -10.35 -16.05 12.80
N HIS A 123 -11.38 -15.26 13.12
CA HIS A 123 -12.09 -14.47 12.12
C HIS A 123 -11.15 -13.45 11.46
N PRO A 124 -11.11 -13.33 10.12
CA PRO A 124 -10.21 -12.39 9.44
C PRO A 124 -10.41 -10.94 9.91
N ASP A 125 -11.65 -10.51 10.17
CA ASP A 125 -11.93 -9.15 10.66
C ASP A 125 -11.41 -8.87 12.08
N ARG A 126 -11.11 -9.91 12.88
CA ARG A 126 -10.54 -9.76 14.23
C ARG A 126 -9.02 -9.90 14.26
N ALA A 127 -8.41 -10.39 13.19
CA ALA A 127 -6.97 -10.48 13.09
C ALA A 127 -6.35 -9.07 13.01
N SER A 128 -5.12 -8.94 13.52
CA SER A 128 -4.40 -7.67 13.48
C SER A 128 -4.28 -7.15 12.05
N ARG A 129 -4.69 -5.90 11.79
CA ARG A 129 -4.52 -5.26 10.47
C ARG A 129 -3.07 -4.92 10.14
N THR A 130 -2.19 -4.88 11.15
CA THR A 130 -0.78 -4.50 10.99
C THR A 130 0.16 -5.70 10.88
N ASP A 131 -0.18 -6.84 11.50
CA ASP A 131 0.65 -8.05 11.46
C ASP A 131 0.17 -9.01 10.36
N VAL A 132 0.93 -9.03 9.25
CA VAL A 132 0.66 -9.88 8.08
C VAL A 132 0.66 -11.37 8.43
N ARG A 133 1.53 -11.81 9.35
CA ARG A 133 1.61 -13.21 9.77
C ARG A 133 0.38 -13.63 10.54
N GLN A 134 -0.09 -12.80 11.47
CA GLN A 134 -1.32 -13.05 12.20
C GLN A 134 -2.55 -13.09 11.29
N GLN A 135 -2.62 -12.25 10.26
CA GLN A 135 -3.72 -12.29 9.28
C GLN A 135 -3.77 -13.63 8.55
N VAL A 136 -2.62 -14.06 8.00
CA VAL A 136 -2.52 -15.32 7.26
C VAL A 136 -2.81 -16.50 8.17
N GLU A 137 -2.27 -16.51 9.40
CA GLU A 137 -2.55 -17.56 10.37
C GLU A 137 -4.03 -17.65 10.73
N ALA A 138 -4.69 -16.52 11.00
CA ALA A 138 -6.11 -16.50 11.30
C ALA A 138 -6.94 -17.01 10.12
N GLU A 139 -6.67 -16.52 8.91
CA GLU A 139 -7.37 -16.93 7.68
C GLU A 139 -7.26 -18.46 7.44
N GLU A 140 -6.06 -19.01 7.53
CA GLU A 140 -5.83 -20.43 7.25
C GLU A 140 -6.34 -21.33 8.40
N LYS A 141 -6.23 -20.91 9.67
CA LYS A 141 -6.83 -21.62 10.82
C LYS A 141 -8.36 -21.62 10.72
N PHE A 142 -8.97 -20.51 10.31
CA PHE A 142 -10.42 -20.41 10.08
C PHE A 142 -10.89 -21.39 9.00
N LYS A 143 -10.18 -21.44 7.86
CA LYS A 143 -10.46 -22.40 6.79
C LYS A 143 -10.35 -23.85 7.27
N LEU A 144 -9.29 -24.18 8.01
CA LEU A 144 -9.09 -25.52 8.56
C LEU A 144 -10.24 -25.94 9.47
N VAL A 145 -10.57 -25.10 10.47
CA VAL A 145 -11.61 -25.39 11.46
C VAL A 145 -12.98 -25.56 10.78
N SER A 146 -13.29 -24.70 9.81
CA SER A 146 -14.54 -24.78 9.04
C SER A 146 -14.64 -26.07 8.23
N ARG A 147 -13.57 -26.44 7.50
CA ARG A 147 -13.50 -27.69 6.72
C ARG A 147 -13.61 -28.92 7.61
N LEU A 148 -12.94 -28.92 8.76
CA LEU A 148 -12.89 -30.08 9.65
C LEU A 148 -14.16 -30.27 10.47
N LYS A 149 -14.97 -29.22 10.68
CA LYS A 149 -16.32 -29.42 11.24
C LYS A 149 -17.14 -30.38 10.39
N GLU A 150 -17.14 -30.20 9.07
CA GLU A 150 -17.93 -31.05 8.17
C GLU A 150 -17.47 -32.51 8.21
N LYS A 151 -16.16 -32.74 8.38
CA LYS A 151 -15.59 -34.10 8.46
C LYS A 151 -15.75 -34.76 9.83
N LEU A 152 -15.57 -33.99 10.92
CA LEU A 152 -15.41 -34.52 12.28
C LEU A 152 -16.66 -34.41 13.15
N LEU A 153 -17.62 -33.56 12.75
CA LEU A 153 -18.91 -33.41 13.41
C LEU A 153 -20.01 -33.71 12.38
N PRO A 154 -20.33 -35.00 12.14
CA PRO A 154 -21.43 -35.34 11.25
C PRO A 154 -22.73 -34.71 11.75
N VAL A 155 -23.52 -34.19 10.81
CA VAL A 155 -24.86 -33.66 11.08
C VAL A 155 -25.68 -34.77 11.70
N SER A 156 -26.07 -34.60 12.97
CA SER A 156 -27.13 -35.38 13.61
C SER A 156 -28.48 -34.81 13.21
#